data_AF-A0A068SI05-F1
#
_entry.id   AF-A0A068SI05-F1
#
_cell.length_a   1.000
_cell.length_b   1.000
_cell.length_c   1.000
_cell.angle_alpha   90.00
_cell.angle_beta   90.00
_cell.angle_gamma   90.00
#
_symmetry.space_group_name_H-M   'P 1'
#
loop_
_entity.id
_entity.type
_entity.pdbx_description
1 polymer ?
#
loop_
_entity_poly.entity_id
_entity_poly.type
_entity_poly.pdbx_seq_one_letter_code
_entity_poly.pdbx_strand_id
1 'polypeptide(L)'
;MAPHGQFKFVNGDPENIETEPAVPAARHANLFKDVKIPRTPHFNPVNQTKTASYWKHLEHLTDEEVDALDNTYRRRLQALQAVDEMVGSLFEELEQQGKLDSTYVFYSADNGYHLGQHRAFAGKTTNIEEDINVPLLIRGPGVPKGHINHVVSSHTDLAPTFLALAKGDAYIRDWVDGGVIPVIPQLRNHPKPVSKESFVVEFWSNGFMQNYSTRDTTSPNTYKTLRIISEDYNYKYSVWCTGEHELYDLYDDPYELHNLYDSGLISIQVIDRLDALLGVLKSCRGHTCRDPWRVLHPDNPNVQTLADALHINYDLYYQRFRRVTFGECLDFYSAANEDDYLITTSVSNEAVGTFQTIDKGGQQQVVLTAPGTIHQCDQGTSHSDYASMPSEEVRRLFELIPQSSELIGHYVPSIEELNARANPVPEELTQKRVDWYKYGFYNAYGN
;
A
#
# COMPACT_ATOMS: atom_id res chain seq x y z
N MET A 1 -5.46 -9.33 -11.93
CA MET A 1 -5.36 -8.57 -13.20
C MET A 1 -6.32 -7.40 -13.13
N ALA A 2 -5.83 -6.20 -12.90
CA ALA A 2 -6.61 -4.97 -13.06
C ALA A 2 -6.46 -4.53 -14.52
N PRO A 3 -7.51 -4.53 -15.36
CA PRO A 3 -7.39 -4.06 -16.73
C PRO A 3 -7.09 -2.56 -16.68
N HIS A 4 -5.80 -2.25 -16.85
CA HIS A 4 -5.32 -0.91 -17.03
C HIS A 4 -5.70 -0.39 -18.42
N GLY A 5 -5.45 0.90 -18.62
CA GLY A 5 -5.54 1.47 -19.94
C GLY A 5 -4.60 0.80 -20.93
N GLN A 6 -4.93 0.90 -22.20
CA GLN A 6 -4.05 0.50 -23.28
C GLN A 6 -3.05 1.62 -23.57
N PHE A 7 -1.79 1.27 -23.81
CA PHE A 7 -0.79 2.23 -24.27
C PHE A 7 -0.81 2.35 -25.78
N LYS A 8 -0.73 3.58 -26.27
CA LYS A 8 -0.64 3.91 -27.69
C LYS A 8 0.53 4.86 -27.90
N PHE A 9 1.40 4.50 -28.83
CA PHE A 9 2.46 5.39 -29.27
C PHE A 9 1.88 6.47 -30.17
N VAL A 10 2.04 7.74 -29.79
CA VAL A 10 1.57 8.87 -30.59
C VAL A 10 2.42 8.95 -31.84
N ASN A 11 1.80 8.80 -33.01
CA ASN A 11 2.48 8.79 -34.31
C ASN A 11 3.63 7.76 -34.44
N GLY A 12 3.60 6.69 -33.64
CA GLY A 12 4.65 5.67 -33.62
C GLY A 12 5.94 6.09 -32.91
N ASP A 13 5.92 7.21 -32.17
CA ASP A 13 7.03 7.65 -31.35
C ASP A 13 7.09 6.84 -30.04
N PRO A 14 8.15 6.04 -29.80
CA PRO A 14 8.28 5.24 -28.59
C PRO A 14 8.47 6.08 -27.32
N GLU A 15 8.84 7.36 -27.44
CA GLU A 15 8.99 8.28 -26.30
C GLU A 15 7.69 9.02 -25.96
N ASN A 16 6.66 8.92 -26.82
CA ASN A 16 5.38 9.60 -26.63
C ASN A 16 4.24 8.58 -26.52
N ILE A 17 3.85 8.27 -25.28
CA ILE A 17 2.86 7.23 -24.97
C ILE A 17 1.59 7.90 -24.43
N GLU A 18 0.47 7.67 -25.10
CA GLU A 18 -0.88 7.97 -24.60
C GLU A 18 -1.48 6.72 -23.94
N THR A 19 -2.23 6.94 -22.87
CA THR A 19 -3.03 5.89 -22.24
C THR A 19 -4.50 6.06 -22.61
N GLU A 20 -5.08 5.04 -23.23
CA GLU A 20 -6.52 4.96 -23.52
C GLU A 20 -7.24 4.04 -22.52
N PRO A 21 -8.55 4.18 -22.28
CA PRO A 21 -9.30 3.25 -21.44
C PRO A 21 -9.16 1.79 -21.88
N ALA A 22 -9.27 0.86 -20.92
CA ALA A 22 -9.19 -0.58 -21.17
C ALA A 22 -10.06 -1.03 -22.35
N VAL A 23 -9.55 -1.95 -23.16
CA VAL A 23 -10.31 -2.54 -24.27
C VAL A 23 -10.96 -3.84 -23.78
N PRO A 24 -12.31 -3.91 -23.75
CA PRO A 24 -12.98 -5.13 -23.36
C PRO A 24 -12.89 -6.19 -24.45
N ALA A 25 -13.10 -7.46 -24.09
CA ALA A 25 -13.35 -8.49 -25.09
C ALA A 25 -14.62 -8.13 -25.89
N ALA A 26 -14.62 -8.39 -27.20
CA ALA A 26 -15.71 -7.99 -28.10
C ALA A 26 -17.11 -8.44 -27.61
N ARG A 27 -17.18 -9.65 -27.02
CA ARG A 27 -18.41 -10.21 -26.42
C ARG A 27 -18.98 -9.40 -25.23
N HIS A 28 -18.16 -8.59 -24.57
CA HIS A 28 -18.52 -7.81 -23.39
C HIS A 28 -18.71 -6.32 -23.69
N ALA A 29 -18.44 -5.87 -24.92
CA ALA A 29 -18.42 -4.45 -25.30
C ALA A 29 -19.77 -3.72 -25.08
N ASN A 30 -20.87 -4.46 -25.03
CA ASN A 30 -22.23 -3.92 -24.84
C ASN A 30 -22.78 -4.10 -23.41
N LEU A 31 -22.00 -4.65 -22.48
CA LEU A 31 -22.41 -4.78 -21.07
C LEU A 31 -22.33 -3.43 -20.34
N PHE A 32 -23.10 -3.27 -19.27
CA PHE A 32 -23.05 -2.10 -18.37
C PHE A 32 -23.27 -0.73 -19.06
N LYS A 33 -24.07 -0.68 -20.12
CA LYS A 33 -24.26 0.50 -20.98
C LYS A 33 -24.49 1.81 -20.21
N ASP A 34 -25.31 1.76 -19.15
CA ASP A 34 -25.71 2.96 -18.40
C ASP A 34 -24.98 3.11 -17.06
N VAL A 35 -24.00 2.24 -16.78
CA VAL A 35 -23.21 2.34 -15.55
C VAL A 35 -22.37 3.61 -15.58
N LYS A 36 -22.29 4.25 -14.42
CA LYS A 36 -21.44 5.41 -14.12
C LYS A 36 -20.59 5.09 -12.91
N ILE A 37 -19.46 5.76 -12.76
CA ILE A 37 -18.69 5.61 -11.52
C ILE A 37 -19.52 6.13 -10.34
N PRO A 38 -19.49 5.47 -9.16
CA PRO A 38 -20.10 6.00 -7.96
C PRO A 38 -19.70 7.44 -7.68
N ARG A 39 -20.70 8.32 -7.53
CA ARG A 39 -20.52 9.73 -7.17
C ARG A 39 -20.42 9.88 -5.65
N THR A 40 -19.36 9.32 -5.07
CA THR A 40 -19.07 9.41 -3.63
C THR A 40 -18.80 10.88 -3.22
N PRO A 41 -18.86 11.24 -1.93
CA PRO A 41 -18.62 12.60 -1.47
C PRO A 41 -17.28 13.21 -1.91
N HIS A 42 -16.24 12.40 -2.06
CA HIS A 42 -14.93 12.82 -2.58
C HIS A 42 -14.77 12.67 -4.09
N PHE A 43 -15.80 12.23 -4.84
CA PHE A 43 -15.79 12.29 -6.29
C PHE A 43 -15.99 13.74 -6.75
N ASN A 44 -14.96 14.34 -7.33
CA ASN A 44 -14.96 15.71 -7.86
C ASN A 44 -15.64 16.76 -6.92
N PRO A 45 -15.19 16.91 -5.67
CA PRO A 45 -15.86 17.76 -4.70
C PRO A 45 -15.81 19.23 -5.10
N VAL A 46 -16.88 19.97 -4.81
CA VAL A 46 -17.01 21.42 -5.11
C VAL A 46 -15.86 22.23 -4.50
N ASN A 47 -15.40 21.83 -3.32
CA ASN A 47 -14.20 22.37 -2.68
C ASN A 47 -13.14 21.27 -2.60
N GLN A 48 -11.89 21.60 -2.92
CA GLN A 48 -10.78 20.68 -2.66
C GLN A 48 -10.50 20.66 -1.16
N THR A 49 -10.52 19.47 -0.58
CA THR A 49 -10.36 19.23 0.85
C THR A 49 -9.01 18.63 1.22
N LYS A 50 -8.33 18.01 0.26
CA LYS A 50 -6.93 17.62 0.42
C LYS A 50 -6.06 18.87 0.53
N THR A 51 -5.08 18.82 1.42
CA THR A 51 -4.27 19.96 1.83
C THR A 51 -2.83 19.89 1.32
N ALA A 52 -2.32 18.70 0.99
CA ALA A 52 -1.00 18.56 0.41
C ALA A 52 -0.93 19.17 -0.99
N SER A 53 0.24 19.69 -1.35
CA SER A 53 0.50 20.41 -2.61
C SER A 53 0.13 19.62 -3.85
N TYR A 54 0.35 18.30 -3.84
CA TYR A 54 -0.06 17.39 -4.91
C TYR A 54 -1.56 17.51 -5.26
N TRP A 55 -2.42 17.69 -4.25
CA TRP A 55 -3.87 17.69 -4.43
C TRP A 55 -4.51 19.08 -4.43
N LYS A 56 -4.00 19.99 -3.58
CA LYS A 56 -4.73 21.20 -3.16
C LYS A 56 -5.10 22.14 -4.31
N HIS A 57 -4.33 22.08 -5.40
CA HIS A 57 -4.50 22.91 -6.59
C HIS A 57 -5.18 22.19 -7.75
N LEU A 58 -5.61 20.94 -7.57
CA LEU A 58 -6.37 20.24 -8.60
C LEU A 58 -7.69 20.96 -8.88
N GLU A 59 -7.86 21.35 -10.14
CA GLU A 59 -9.06 22.03 -10.60
C GLU A 59 -10.27 21.11 -10.55
N HIS A 60 -11.47 21.67 -10.44
CA HIS A 60 -12.69 20.88 -10.56
C HIS A 60 -12.76 20.22 -11.95
N LEU A 61 -13.17 18.95 -12.02
CA LEU A 61 -13.34 18.27 -13.30
C LEU A 61 -14.54 18.86 -14.05
N THR A 62 -14.35 19.05 -15.35
CA THR A 62 -15.41 19.46 -16.29
C THR A 62 -16.38 18.30 -16.53
N ASP A 63 -17.56 18.61 -17.07
CA ASP A 63 -18.55 17.57 -17.42
C ASP A 63 -17.99 16.57 -18.45
N GLU A 64 -17.16 17.04 -19.40
CA GLU A 64 -16.51 16.19 -20.39
C GLU A 64 -15.53 15.20 -19.75
N GLU A 65 -14.73 15.66 -18.79
CA GLU A 65 -13.81 14.80 -18.03
C GLU A 65 -14.57 13.80 -17.17
N VAL A 66 -15.67 14.22 -16.55
CA VAL A 66 -16.55 13.33 -15.76
C VAL A 66 -17.15 12.24 -16.66
N ASP A 67 -17.60 12.59 -17.87
CA ASP A 67 -18.10 11.63 -18.86
C ASP A 67 -17.01 10.67 -19.34
N ALA A 68 -15.77 11.16 -19.50
CA ALA A 68 -14.61 10.32 -19.83
C ALA A 68 -14.28 9.32 -18.71
N LEU A 69 -14.40 9.74 -17.43
CA LEU A 69 -14.25 8.86 -16.27
C LEU A 69 -15.37 7.81 -16.20
N ASP A 70 -16.62 8.17 -16.51
CA ASP A 70 -17.73 7.21 -16.60
C ASP A 70 -17.47 6.15 -17.68
N ASN A 71 -16.99 6.57 -18.85
CA ASN A 71 -16.60 5.66 -19.91
C ASN A 71 -15.44 4.74 -19.48
N THR A 72 -14.44 5.30 -18.80
CA THR A 72 -13.29 4.53 -18.27
C THR A 72 -13.74 3.49 -17.25
N TYR A 73 -14.62 3.87 -16.32
CA TYR A 73 -15.20 2.96 -15.33
C TYR A 73 -15.97 1.81 -16.00
N ARG A 74 -16.85 2.12 -16.95
CA ARG A 74 -17.60 1.12 -17.71
C ARG A 74 -16.67 0.15 -18.44
N ARG A 75 -15.68 0.65 -19.17
CA ARG A 75 -14.74 -0.16 -19.94
C ARG A 75 -13.93 -1.10 -19.06
N ARG A 76 -13.51 -0.65 -17.87
CA ARG A 76 -12.86 -1.51 -16.88
C ARG A 76 -13.77 -2.64 -16.41
N LEU A 77 -15.04 -2.37 -16.13
CA LEU A 77 -16.01 -3.41 -15.76
C LEU A 77 -16.21 -4.44 -16.88
N GLN A 78 -16.31 -3.98 -18.12
CA GLN A 78 -16.42 -4.85 -19.30
C GLN A 78 -15.16 -5.70 -19.50
N ALA A 79 -13.96 -5.13 -19.37
CA ALA A 79 -12.70 -5.85 -19.48
C ALA A 79 -12.51 -6.87 -18.35
N LEU A 80 -12.96 -6.55 -17.14
CA LEU A 80 -12.93 -7.47 -16.00
C LEU A 80 -13.77 -8.73 -16.23
N GLN A 81 -14.80 -8.71 -17.09
CA GLN A 81 -15.59 -9.92 -17.39
C GLN A 81 -14.75 -11.01 -18.06
N ALA A 82 -13.79 -10.65 -18.90
CA ALA A 82 -12.88 -11.63 -19.50
C ALA A 82 -11.90 -12.21 -18.47
N VAL A 83 -11.49 -11.42 -17.48
CA VAL A 83 -10.68 -11.88 -16.35
C VAL A 83 -11.48 -12.85 -15.48
N ASP A 84 -12.74 -12.51 -15.19
CA ASP A 84 -13.68 -13.35 -14.46
C ASP A 84 -13.80 -14.74 -15.11
N GLU A 85 -14.19 -14.78 -16.38
CA GLU A 85 -14.31 -16.04 -17.16
C GLU A 85 -13.02 -16.86 -17.18
N MET A 86 -11.85 -16.21 -17.30
CA MET A 86 -10.55 -16.88 -17.27
C MET A 86 -10.28 -17.51 -15.91
N VAL A 87 -10.63 -16.82 -14.82
CA VAL A 87 -10.53 -17.37 -13.45
C VAL A 87 -11.46 -18.58 -13.29
N GLY A 88 -12.69 -18.51 -13.79
CA GLY A 88 -13.60 -19.66 -13.81
C GLY A 88 -13.03 -20.86 -14.57
N SER A 89 -12.44 -20.62 -15.74
CA SER A 89 -11.81 -21.65 -16.57
C SER A 89 -10.62 -22.30 -15.85
N LEU A 90 -9.81 -21.53 -15.12
CA LEU A 90 -8.73 -22.04 -14.28
C LEU A 90 -9.25 -23.00 -13.20
N PHE A 91 -10.38 -22.67 -12.57
CA PHE A 91 -10.97 -23.54 -11.56
C PHE A 91 -11.57 -24.83 -12.13
N GLU A 92 -12.25 -24.74 -13.28
CA GLU A 92 -12.74 -25.92 -14.00
C GLU A 92 -11.58 -26.87 -14.35
N GLU A 93 -10.45 -26.33 -14.82
CA GLU A 93 -9.28 -27.13 -15.17
C GLU A 93 -8.66 -27.79 -13.92
N LEU A 94 -8.52 -27.06 -12.81
CA LEU A 94 -8.04 -27.61 -11.54
C LEU A 94 -8.96 -28.74 -11.02
N GLU A 95 -10.27 -28.61 -11.20
CA GLU A 95 -11.28 -29.63 -10.85
C GLU A 95 -11.12 -30.87 -11.74
N GLN A 96 -11.01 -30.70 -13.06
CA GLN A 96 -10.82 -31.79 -14.03
C GLN A 96 -9.54 -32.60 -13.78
N GLN A 97 -8.46 -31.91 -13.40
CA GLN A 97 -7.20 -32.57 -13.05
C GLN A 97 -7.19 -33.21 -11.64
N GLY A 98 -8.27 -33.04 -10.85
CA GLY A 98 -8.34 -33.48 -9.47
C GLY A 98 -7.32 -32.78 -8.56
N LYS A 99 -6.90 -31.56 -8.92
CA LYS A 99 -5.91 -30.74 -8.19
C LYS A 99 -6.53 -29.68 -7.31
N LEU A 100 -7.79 -29.32 -7.57
CA LEU A 100 -8.49 -28.22 -6.90
C LEU A 100 -8.35 -28.28 -5.38
N ASP A 101 -8.63 -29.42 -4.75
CA ASP A 101 -8.60 -29.56 -3.28
C ASP A 101 -7.21 -29.48 -2.65
N SER A 102 -6.15 -29.63 -3.46
CA SER A 102 -4.74 -29.57 -3.02
C SER A 102 -4.05 -28.25 -3.36
N THR A 103 -4.77 -27.29 -3.95
CA THR A 103 -4.24 -26.02 -4.43
C THR A 103 -4.71 -24.87 -3.56
N TYR A 104 -3.78 -24.02 -3.11
CA TYR A 104 -4.11 -22.70 -2.60
C TYR A 104 -4.21 -21.71 -3.77
N VAL A 105 -5.24 -20.87 -3.78
CA VAL A 105 -5.40 -19.77 -4.73
C VAL A 105 -5.53 -18.47 -3.96
N PHE A 106 -4.68 -17.51 -4.32
CA PHE A 106 -4.69 -16.14 -3.83
C PHE A 106 -5.05 -15.22 -5.00
N TYR A 107 -6.11 -14.45 -4.87
CA TYR A 107 -6.55 -13.47 -5.86
C TYR A 107 -6.43 -12.08 -5.27
N SER A 108 -5.67 -11.21 -5.93
CA SER A 108 -5.42 -9.83 -5.49
C SER A 108 -5.10 -8.90 -6.67
N ALA A 109 -4.78 -7.65 -6.37
CA ALA A 109 -4.32 -6.63 -7.30
C ALA A 109 -3.06 -5.95 -6.73
N ASP A 110 -2.11 -5.59 -7.58
CA ASP A 110 -0.87 -4.89 -7.20
C ASP A 110 -1.13 -3.54 -6.54
N ASN A 111 -2.13 -2.82 -7.06
CA ASN A 111 -2.62 -1.56 -6.53
C ASN A 111 -4.09 -1.36 -6.92
N GLY A 112 -4.73 -0.38 -6.30
CA GLY A 112 -6.02 0.13 -6.67
C GLY A 112 -5.96 1.13 -7.83
N TYR A 113 -7.04 1.88 -8.03
CA TYR A 113 -7.13 2.85 -9.12
C TYR A 113 -8.26 3.86 -8.90
N HIS A 114 -7.90 5.13 -8.82
CA HIS A 114 -8.84 6.23 -8.70
C HIS A 114 -9.32 6.75 -10.06
N LEU A 115 -10.50 7.34 -10.05
CA LEU A 115 -11.24 7.86 -11.19
C LEU A 115 -12.06 9.07 -10.71
N GLY A 116 -11.44 10.23 -10.49
CA GLY A 116 -12.13 11.47 -10.09
C GLY A 116 -12.16 11.75 -8.60
N GLN A 117 -11.72 10.81 -7.75
CA GLN A 117 -11.58 11.05 -6.31
C GLN A 117 -10.61 12.21 -6.06
N HIS A 118 -11.01 13.12 -5.18
CA HIS A 118 -10.30 14.37 -4.88
C HIS A 118 -9.93 15.19 -6.12
N ARG A 119 -10.74 15.10 -7.19
CA ARG A 119 -10.54 15.73 -8.51
C ARG A 119 -9.35 15.18 -9.31
N ALA A 120 -8.68 14.13 -8.83
CA ALA A 120 -7.62 13.49 -9.60
C ALA A 120 -8.20 12.75 -10.80
N PHE A 121 -7.52 12.86 -11.94
CA PHE A 121 -7.92 12.14 -13.15
C PHE A 121 -7.69 10.63 -12.99
N ALA A 122 -8.03 9.85 -14.02
CA ALA A 122 -7.85 8.39 -13.96
C ALA A 122 -6.38 8.01 -13.71
N GLY A 123 -6.11 7.25 -12.64
CA GLY A 123 -4.73 6.93 -12.31
C GLY A 123 -4.53 5.99 -11.14
N LYS A 124 -3.26 5.89 -10.77
CA LYS A 124 -2.75 5.26 -9.54
C LYS A 124 -1.58 6.09 -9.04
N THR A 125 -0.79 5.57 -8.09
CA THR A 125 0.40 6.21 -7.49
C THR A 125 0.13 7.14 -6.30
N THR A 126 -1.11 7.22 -5.86
CA THR A 126 -1.47 8.09 -4.74
C THR A 126 -1.70 7.27 -3.48
N ASN A 127 -1.72 7.96 -2.33
CA ASN A 127 -1.92 7.30 -1.06
C ASN A 127 -3.39 7.06 -0.72
N ILE A 128 -4.38 7.49 -1.54
CA ILE A 128 -5.82 7.41 -1.22
C ILE A 128 -6.31 5.95 -1.12
N GLU A 129 -7.38 5.70 -0.35
CA GLU A 129 -7.87 4.32 -0.14
C GLU A 129 -8.18 3.60 -1.46
N GLU A 130 -8.69 4.29 -2.48
CA GLU A 130 -8.93 3.71 -3.81
C GLU A 130 -7.68 3.17 -4.50
N ASP A 131 -6.49 3.65 -4.15
CA ASP A 131 -5.21 3.24 -4.74
C ASP A 131 -4.49 2.19 -3.89
N ILE A 132 -4.71 2.16 -2.58
CA ILE A 132 -3.91 1.33 -1.65
C ILE A 132 -4.69 0.14 -1.06
N ASN A 133 -6.02 0.22 -1.03
CA ASN A 133 -6.86 -0.84 -0.47
C ASN A 133 -7.33 -1.81 -1.56
N VAL A 134 -6.61 -2.92 -1.71
CA VAL A 134 -6.84 -3.91 -2.76
C VAL A 134 -7.55 -5.15 -2.22
N PRO A 135 -8.33 -5.86 -3.07
CA PRO A 135 -8.94 -7.11 -2.65
C PRO A 135 -7.86 -8.18 -2.38
N LEU A 136 -8.10 -9.03 -1.38
CA LEU A 136 -7.34 -10.26 -1.16
C LEU A 136 -8.32 -11.39 -0.84
N LEU A 137 -8.52 -12.29 -1.81
CA LEU A 137 -9.35 -13.48 -1.66
C LEU A 137 -8.46 -14.71 -1.63
N ILE A 138 -8.71 -15.61 -0.69
CA ILE A 138 -7.86 -16.78 -0.46
C ILE A 138 -8.75 -18.02 -0.34
N ARG A 139 -8.42 -19.07 -1.09
CA ARG A 139 -9.03 -20.40 -0.94
C ARG A 139 -7.95 -21.47 -0.94
N GLY A 140 -8.21 -22.60 -0.29
CA GLY A 140 -7.25 -23.70 -0.26
C GLY A 140 -7.53 -24.73 0.82
N PRO A 141 -6.69 -25.77 0.93
CA PRO A 141 -6.75 -26.73 2.03
C PRO A 141 -6.79 -26.03 3.40
N GLY A 142 -7.76 -26.37 4.24
CA GLY A 142 -7.86 -25.83 5.62
C GLY A 142 -8.27 -24.36 5.74
N VAL A 143 -8.43 -23.62 4.64
CA VAL A 143 -8.93 -22.24 4.65
C VAL A 143 -10.43 -22.26 4.96
N PRO A 144 -10.90 -21.54 6.00
CA PRO A 144 -12.32 -21.48 6.32
C PRO A 144 -13.16 -20.85 5.19
N LYS A 145 -14.29 -21.47 4.86
CA LYS A 145 -15.25 -20.95 3.86
C LYS A 145 -16.09 -19.82 4.45
N GLY A 146 -16.36 -18.79 3.66
CA GLY A 146 -17.23 -17.66 4.06
C GLY A 146 -16.66 -16.80 5.19
N HIS A 147 -15.37 -16.92 5.50
CA HIS A 147 -14.75 -16.21 6.61
C HIS A 147 -14.12 -14.90 6.13
N ILE A 148 -14.44 -13.80 6.83
CA ILE A 148 -13.77 -12.51 6.69
C ILE A 148 -12.68 -12.43 7.76
N ASN A 149 -11.46 -12.15 7.34
CA ASN A 149 -10.34 -11.90 8.25
C ASN A 149 -10.09 -10.39 8.34
N HIS A 150 -10.11 -9.84 9.56
CA HIS A 150 -9.88 -8.41 9.82
C HIS A 150 -8.41 -8.06 10.09
N VAL A 151 -7.49 -9.02 9.89
CA VAL A 151 -6.06 -8.77 10.06
C VAL A 151 -5.58 -7.69 9.11
N VAL A 152 -4.78 -6.76 9.63
CA VAL A 152 -4.13 -5.74 8.83
C VAL A 152 -2.95 -6.40 8.11
N SER A 153 -2.98 -6.39 6.78
CA SER A 153 -1.93 -7.02 5.96
C SER A 153 -1.58 -6.15 4.76
N SER A 154 -0.38 -6.37 4.23
CA SER A 154 0.15 -5.76 3.02
C SER A 154 0.71 -6.83 2.07
N HIS A 155 1.09 -6.42 0.85
CA HIS A 155 1.69 -7.35 -0.12
C HIS A 155 2.98 -8.02 0.36
N THR A 156 3.73 -7.39 1.28
CA THR A 156 4.98 -7.97 1.82
C THR A 156 4.73 -9.23 2.66
N ASP A 157 3.50 -9.42 3.14
CA ASP A 157 3.07 -10.56 3.96
C ASP A 157 2.74 -11.81 3.12
N LEU A 158 2.56 -11.67 1.81
CA LEU A 158 2.21 -12.79 0.92
C LEU A 158 3.35 -13.81 0.83
N ALA A 159 4.58 -13.36 0.61
CA ALA A 159 5.75 -14.24 0.48
C ALA A 159 6.00 -15.13 1.71
N PRO A 160 6.09 -14.59 2.95
CA PRO A 160 6.21 -15.43 4.15
C PRO A 160 4.99 -16.32 4.36
N THR A 161 3.77 -15.88 4.02
CA THR A 161 2.57 -16.72 4.09
C THR A 161 2.66 -17.93 3.14
N PHE A 162 3.12 -17.73 1.91
CA PHE A 162 3.33 -18.84 0.95
C PHE A 162 4.37 -19.84 1.46
N LEU A 163 5.48 -19.35 2.04
CA LEU A 163 6.52 -20.20 2.61
C LEU A 163 5.99 -21.01 3.80
N ALA A 164 5.22 -20.39 4.69
CA ALA A 164 4.59 -21.07 5.83
C ALA A 164 3.69 -22.22 5.34
N LEU A 165 2.85 -21.98 4.33
CA LEU A 165 1.95 -22.98 3.76
C LEU A 165 2.68 -24.12 3.02
N ALA A 166 3.75 -23.79 2.28
CA ALA A 166 4.40 -24.75 1.39
C ALA A 166 5.53 -25.56 2.05
N LYS A 167 6.26 -24.95 2.98
CA LYS A 167 7.51 -25.51 3.54
C LYS A 167 7.60 -25.40 5.07
N GLY A 168 6.75 -24.59 5.69
CA GLY A 168 6.77 -24.31 7.13
C GLY A 168 7.77 -23.24 7.55
N ASP A 169 7.69 -22.87 8.82
CA ASP A 169 8.26 -21.66 9.41
C ASP A 169 9.79 -21.54 9.28
N ALA A 170 10.50 -22.67 9.25
CA ALA A 170 11.96 -22.73 9.18
C ALA A 170 12.55 -22.09 7.90
N TYR A 171 11.73 -21.92 6.86
CA TYR A 171 12.14 -21.32 5.59
C TYR A 171 11.94 -19.81 5.54
N ILE A 172 11.24 -19.23 6.51
CA ILE A 172 11.03 -17.79 6.60
C ILE A 172 12.26 -17.20 7.29
N ARG A 173 13.04 -16.42 6.55
CA ARG A 173 14.27 -15.79 7.07
C ARG A 173 13.94 -14.60 7.97
N ASP A 174 14.84 -14.26 8.89
CA ASP A 174 14.61 -13.16 9.85
C ASP A 174 14.61 -11.77 9.21
N TRP A 175 15.26 -11.63 8.05
CA TRP A 175 15.29 -10.40 7.27
C TRP A 175 14.00 -10.12 6.50
N VAL A 176 13.05 -11.07 6.44
CA VAL A 176 11.77 -10.84 5.77
C VAL A 176 10.94 -9.84 6.57
N ASP A 177 10.58 -8.74 5.89
CA ASP A 177 9.83 -7.62 6.46
C ASP A 177 8.39 -7.99 6.78
N GLY A 178 7.73 -8.71 5.86
CA GLY A 178 6.37 -9.19 6.07
C GLY A 178 6.28 -10.33 7.10
N GLY A 179 5.08 -10.51 7.66
CA GLY A 179 4.72 -11.61 8.53
C GLY A 179 3.72 -12.57 7.91
N VAL A 180 3.41 -13.64 8.63
CA VAL A 180 2.49 -14.68 8.16
C VAL A 180 1.05 -14.29 8.45
N ILE A 181 0.24 -14.20 7.39
CA ILE A 181 -1.21 -14.02 7.47
C ILE A 181 -1.83 -15.33 8.00
N PRO A 182 -2.68 -15.30 9.04
CA PRO A 182 -3.26 -16.49 9.64
C PRO A 182 -4.41 -17.08 8.81
N VAL A 183 -4.12 -17.53 7.59
CA VAL A 183 -5.11 -18.00 6.60
C VAL A 183 -5.74 -19.36 6.96
N ILE A 184 -5.10 -20.14 7.81
CA ILE A 184 -5.59 -21.41 8.36
C ILE A 184 -5.39 -21.43 9.88
N PRO A 185 -6.18 -22.22 10.66
CA PRO A 185 -6.11 -22.22 12.12
C PRO A 185 -4.70 -22.46 12.70
N GLN A 186 -3.88 -23.26 12.01
CA GLN A 186 -2.51 -23.60 12.41
C GLN A 186 -1.56 -22.40 12.39
N LEU A 187 -1.86 -21.37 11.60
CA LEU A 187 -1.01 -20.18 11.44
C LEU A 187 -1.39 -19.03 12.40
N ARG A 188 -2.43 -19.18 13.23
CA ARG A 188 -2.90 -18.10 14.13
C ARG A 188 -1.85 -17.62 15.13
N ASN A 189 -1.02 -18.53 15.63
CA ASN A 189 0.02 -18.23 16.62
C ASN A 189 1.43 -18.35 16.01
N HIS A 190 1.57 -18.03 14.72
CA HIS A 190 2.86 -18.13 14.02
C HIS A 190 3.92 -17.23 14.71
N PRO A 191 5.17 -17.71 14.91
CA PRO A 191 6.22 -16.95 15.61
C PRO A 191 6.66 -15.67 14.89
N LYS A 192 6.30 -15.53 13.61
CA LYS A 192 6.50 -14.32 12.80
C LYS A 192 5.13 -13.85 12.29
N PRO A 193 4.27 -13.31 13.15
CA PRO A 193 2.96 -12.85 12.73
C PRO A 193 3.11 -11.62 11.84
N VAL A 194 2.10 -11.36 11.01
CA VAL A 194 1.90 -10.05 10.38
C VAL A 194 1.79 -8.96 11.45
N SER A 195 2.08 -7.71 11.06
CA SER A 195 1.89 -6.54 11.92
C SER A 195 0.47 -6.52 12.50
N LYS A 196 0.35 -6.11 13.77
CA LYS A 196 -0.93 -6.13 14.50
C LYS A 196 -1.93 -5.12 13.95
N GLU A 197 -1.44 -3.97 13.51
CA GLU A 197 -2.30 -2.85 13.20
C GLU A 197 -1.75 -1.89 12.14
N SER A 198 -0.46 -1.98 11.78
CA SER A 198 0.17 -0.90 11.00
C SER A 198 1.05 -1.35 9.85
N PHE A 199 1.03 -0.58 8.77
CA PHE A 199 1.96 -0.69 7.64
C PHE A 199 2.20 0.68 7.01
N VAL A 200 3.22 0.79 6.16
CA VAL A 200 3.54 2.02 5.43
C VAL A 200 3.30 1.84 3.94
N VAL A 201 2.77 2.89 3.32
CA VAL A 201 2.69 3.08 1.87
C VAL A 201 3.59 4.23 1.50
N GLU A 202 4.37 4.07 0.45
CA GLU A 202 5.36 5.04 0.01
C GLU A 202 5.39 5.16 -1.51
N PHE A 203 5.71 6.37 -1.97
CA PHE A 203 5.89 6.66 -3.38
C PHE A 203 6.90 7.80 -3.54
N TRP A 204 7.64 7.80 -4.66
CA TRP A 204 8.59 8.86 -5.00
C TRP A 204 8.35 9.30 -6.44
N SER A 205 8.04 10.57 -6.63
CA SER A 205 7.93 11.18 -7.95
C SER A 205 7.96 12.70 -7.82
N ASN A 206 8.68 13.34 -8.73
CA ASN A 206 8.75 14.79 -8.90
C ASN A 206 7.59 15.36 -9.75
N GLY A 207 6.49 14.62 -9.95
CA GLY A 207 5.27 15.12 -10.61
C GLY A 207 5.15 14.79 -12.11
N PHE A 208 5.99 13.91 -12.66
CA PHE A 208 5.87 13.53 -14.07
C PHE A 208 4.87 12.39 -14.28
N MET A 209 3.57 12.73 -14.33
CA MET A 209 2.54 11.89 -14.93
C MET A 209 2.00 12.53 -16.22
N GLN A 210 2.87 12.89 -17.16
CA GLN A 210 2.45 13.48 -18.45
C GLN A 210 1.65 12.53 -19.35
N ASN A 211 1.69 11.21 -19.10
CA ASN A 211 1.17 10.21 -20.06
C ASN A 211 -0.23 9.65 -19.72
N TYR A 212 -0.88 10.17 -18.67
CA TYR A 212 -2.19 9.68 -18.19
C TYR A 212 -3.30 10.74 -18.14
N SER A 213 -2.97 12.03 -18.22
CA SER A 213 -3.98 13.09 -18.26
C SER A 213 -3.46 14.34 -18.96
N THR A 214 -4.36 15.09 -19.57
CA THR A 214 -4.11 16.45 -20.10
C THR A 214 -3.89 17.49 -18.99
N ARG A 215 -4.01 17.09 -17.73
CA ARG A 215 -3.80 17.94 -16.56
C ARG A 215 -2.38 17.74 -16.03
N ASP A 216 -1.57 18.78 -16.16
CA ASP A 216 -0.18 18.80 -15.73
C ASP A 216 -0.13 18.87 -14.20
N THR A 217 0.15 17.74 -13.53
CA THR A 217 0.37 17.72 -12.07
C THR A 217 1.85 17.95 -11.78
N THR A 218 2.30 19.19 -11.90
CA THR A 218 3.73 19.55 -11.70
C THR A 218 4.19 19.48 -10.23
N SER A 219 3.28 19.17 -9.31
CA SER A 219 3.60 19.08 -7.88
C SER A 219 4.19 17.70 -7.53
N PRO A 220 5.23 17.64 -6.68
CA PRO A 220 5.79 16.38 -6.23
C PRO A 220 4.74 15.47 -5.58
N ASN A 221 4.81 14.18 -5.89
CA ASN A 221 3.98 13.12 -5.31
C ASN A 221 4.81 12.19 -4.41
N THR A 222 5.88 12.71 -3.80
CA THR A 222 6.72 11.93 -2.89
C THR A 222 6.15 11.99 -1.47
N TYR A 223 5.82 10.83 -0.90
CA TYR A 223 5.20 10.72 0.41
C TYR A 223 5.57 9.43 1.15
N LYS A 224 5.37 9.45 2.47
CA LYS A 224 5.19 8.24 3.29
C LYS A 224 3.89 8.34 4.06
N THR A 225 3.08 7.29 3.98
CA THR A 225 1.77 7.18 4.62
C THR A 225 1.75 5.99 5.56
N LEU A 226 1.58 6.24 6.84
CA LEU A 226 1.25 5.26 7.85
C LEU A 226 -0.25 4.96 7.79
N ARG A 227 -0.60 3.68 7.63
CA ARG A 227 -1.94 3.18 7.94
C ARG A 227 -1.87 2.47 9.28
N ILE A 228 -2.81 2.79 10.16
CA ILE A 228 -2.96 2.13 11.45
C ILE A 228 -4.43 1.84 11.71
N ILE A 229 -4.75 0.57 11.91
CA ILE A 229 -6.12 0.04 11.89
C ILE A 229 -6.28 -0.97 13.03
N SER A 230 -7.30 -0.78 13.85
CA SER A 230 -7.76 -1.72 14.87
C SER A 230 -9.29 -1.79 14.84
N GLU A 231 -9.92 -2.38 15.86
CA GLU A 231 -11.39 -2.30 16.03
C GLU A 231 -11.84 -0.92 16.55
N ASP A 232 -10.95 -0.17 17.22
CA ASP A 232 -11.25 1.08 17.92
C ASP A 232 -10.79 2.33 17.17
N TYR A 233 -9.86 2.20 16.22
CA TYR A 233 -9.37 3.31 15.40
C TYR A 233 -8.98 2.88 13.97
N ASN A 234 -9.06 3.83 13.04
CA ASN A 234 -8.62 3.64 11.66
C ASN A 234 -8.00 4.94 11.15
N TYR A 235 -6.72 5.16 11.44
CA TYR A 235 -6.03 6.39 11.04
C TYR A 235 -5.17 6.20 9.80
N LYS A 236 -5.14 7.26 9.00
CA LYS A 236 -4.24 7.43 7.87
C LYS A 236 -3.43 8.69 8.06
N TYR A 237 -2.13 8.54 8.26
CA TYR A 237 -1.22 9.63 8.54
C TYR A 237 -0.14 9.72 7.47
N SER A 238 -0.06 10.86 6.80
CA SER A 238 0.81 11.06 5.63
C SER A 238 1.75 12.22 5.85
N VAL A 239 3.02 12.02 5.51
CA VAL A 239 4.06 13.05 5.44
C VAL A 239 4.51 13.19 4.00
N TRP A 240 4.39 14.39 3.45
CA TRP A 240 4.78 14.72 2.08
C TRP A 240 6.19 15.31 2.05
N CYS A 241 6.91 15.13 0.96
CA CYS A 241 8.28 15.66 0.80
C CYS A 241 8.37 17.19 0.88
N THR A 242 7.25 17.86 0.65
CA THR A 242 7.05 19.31 0.78
C THR A 242 6.85 19.76 2.23
N GLY A 243 6.89 18.84 3.20
CA GLY A 243 6.70 19.10 4.63
C GLY A 243 5.23 19.16 5.08
N GLU A 244 4.29 19.02 4.15
CA GLU A 244 2.86 18.99 4.43
C GLU A 244 2.46 17.66 5.09
N HIS A 245 1.46 17.71 5.96
CA HIS A 245 0.97 16.55 6.71
C HIS A 245 -0.54 16.40 6.53
N GLU A 246 -0.99 15.15 6.42
CA GLU A 246 -2.41 14.83 6.36
C GLU A 246 -2.75 13.70 7.32
N LEU A 247 -3.78 13.90 8.14
CA LEU A 247 -4.28 12.91 9.09
C LEU A 247 -5.79 12.75 8.92
N TYR A 248 -6.26 11.55 8.63
CA TYR A 248 -7.68 11.23 8.51
C TYR A 248 -8.05 10.11 9.47
N ASP A 249 -9.20 10.23 10.12
CA ASP A 249 -9.89 9.13 10.80
C ASP A 249 -10.90 8.52 9.83
N LEU A 250 -10.62 7.33 9.31
CA LEU A 250 -11.45 6.72 8.28
C LEU A 250 -12.68 6.00 8.83
N TYR A 251 -12.86 5.92 10.15
CA TYR A 251 -14.16 5.53 10.70
C TYR A 251 -15.18 6.65 10.54
N ASP A 252 -14.79 7.87 10.87
CA ASP A 252 -15.66 9.04 10.78
C ASP A 252 -15.64 9.70 9.39
N ASP A 253 -14.51 9.60 8.68
CA ASP A 253 -14.25 10.22 7.38
C ASP A 253 -13.70 9.20 6.36
N PRO A 254 -14.52 8.22 5.93
CA PRO A 254 -14.09 7.18 4.99
C PRO A 254 -13.73 7.71 3.59
N TYR A 255 -13.98 9.00 3.33
CA TYR A 255 -13.73 9.67 2.06
C TYR A 255 -12.61 10.71 2.14
N GLU A 256 -11.89 10.78 3.27
CA GLU A 256 -10.69 11.60 3.44
C GLU A 256 -10.92 13.10 3.14
N LEU A 257 -12.06 13.63 3.57
CA LEU A 257 -12.50 15.01 3.32
C LEU A 257 -12.08 16.00 4.41
N HIS A 258 -11.62 15.55 5.58
CA HIS A 258 -11.32 16.44 6.70
C HIS A 258 -9.95 16.11 7.29
N ASN A 259 -8.92 16.86 6.86
CA ASN A 259 -7.59 16.72 7.44
C ASN A 259 -7.60 17.19 8.92
N LEU A 260 -7.31 16.27 9.83
CA LEU A 260 -7.32 16.49 11.27
C LEU A 260 -6.02 17.10 11.80
N TYR A 261 -4.90 17.01 11.07
CA TYR A 261 -3.55 17.28 11.60
C TYR A 261 -3.41 18.66 12.26
N ASP A 262 -3.87 19.73 11.58
CA ASP A 262 -3.84 21.10 12.10
C ASP A 262 -5.24 21.62 12.51
N SER A 263 -6.23 20.73 12.64
CA SER A 263 -7.62 21.12 12.91
C SER A 263 -7.90 21.49 14.37
N GLY A 264 -7.04 21.04 15.30
CA GLY A 264 -7.30 21.07 16.75
C GLY A 264 -8.37 20.07 17.23
N LEU A 265 -8.92 19.25 16.33
CA LEU A 265 -9.93 18.23 16.65
C LEU A 265 -9.31 16.90 17.09
N ILE A 266 -8.04 16.66 16.76
CA ILE A 266 -7.29 15.48 17.19
C ILE A 266 -6.28 15.85 18.28
N SER A 267 -6.08 14.93 19.22
CA SER A 267 -5.13 15.10 20.30
C SER A 267 -3.69 15.07 19.77
N ILE A 268 -2.86 16.01 20.24
CA ILE A 268 -1.42 16.03 19.94
C ILE A 268 -0.72 14.74 20.38
N GLN A 269 -1.21 14.09 21.44
CA GLN A 269 -0.68 12.80 21.88
C GLN A 269 -0.76 11.76 20.76
N VAL A 270 -1.87 11.69 20.01
CA VAL A 270 -2.02 10.77 18.88
C VAL A 270 -0.95 11.06 17.82
N ILE A 271 -0.81 12.32 17.41
CA ILE A 271 0.17 12.74 16.41
C ILE A 271 1.59 12.33 16.82
N ASP A 272 2.00 12.58 18.07
CA ASP A 272 3.34 12.22 18.56
C ASP A 272 3.62 10.70 18.45
N ARG A 273 2.60 9.84 18.64
CA ARG A 273 2.75 8.38 18.49
C ARG A 273 2.80 7.97 17.02
N LEU A 274 1.99 8.60 16.17
CA LEU A 274 2.01 8.33 14.73
C LEU A 274 3.34 8.76 14.10
N ASP A 275 3.90 9.88 14.54
CA ASP A 275 5.25 10.33 14.17
C ASP A 275 6.33 9.32 14.56
N ALA A 276 6.32 8.87 15.81
CA ALA A 276 7.28 7.88 16.29
C ALA A 276 7.14 6.54 15.55
N LEU A 277 5.90 6.09 15.31
CA LEU A 277 5.62 4.84 14.62
C LEU A 277 6.03 4.89 13.15
N LEU A 278 5.69 5.97 12.44
CA LEU A 278 6.16 6.20 11.08
C LEU A 278 7.68 6.32 11.03
N GLY A 279 8.29 6.94 12.03
CA GLY A 279 9.74 7.00 12.21
C GLY A 279 10.40 5.62 12.18
N VAL A 280 9.85 4.66 12.93
CA VAL A 280 10.33 3.27 12.91
C VAL A 280 10.05 2.59 11.56
N LEU A 281 8.83 2.74 11.04
CA LEU A 281 8.40 1.99 9.87
C LEU A 281 9.00 2.50 8.56
N LYS A 282 9.40 3.77 8.46
CA LYS A 282 9.95 4.36 7.21
C LYS A 282 11.20 3.66 6.68
N SER A 283 11.94 3.00 7.56
CA SER A 283 13.21 2.33 7.28
C SER A 283 13.32 0.95 7.97
N CYS A 284 12.17 0.38 8.34
CA CYS A 284 12.13 -0.89 9.04
C CYS A 284 12.73 -2.03 8.20
N ARG A 285 13.23 -3.07 8.89
CA ARG A 285 13.71 -4.31 8.27
C ARG A 285 13.40 -5.50 9.17
N GLY A 286 12.98 -6.60 8.57
CA GLY A 286 12.70 -7.84 9.27
C GLY A 286 11.66 -7.65 10.37
N HIS A 287 12.03 -8.01 11.61
CA HIS A 287 11.12 -7.96 12.74
C HIS A 287 10.67 -6.54 13.13
N THR A 288 11.42 -5.49 12.77
CA THR A 288 11.03 -4.11 13.11
C THR A 288 9.86 -3.61 12.28
N CYS A 289 9.59 -4.23 11.11
CA CYS A 289 8.39 -3.99 10.33
C CYS A 289 7.15 -4.71 10.91
N ARG A 290 7.36 -5.88 11.53
CA ARG A 290 6.29 -6.73 12.07
C ARG A 290 5.85 -6.34 13.48
N ASP A 291 6.79 -5.83 14.28
CA ASP A 291 6.51 -5.42 15.66
C ASP A 291 7.18 -4.06 15.97
N PRO A 292 6.71 -2.98 15.33
CA PRO A 292 7.31 -1.66 15.50
C PRO A 292 7.13 -1.10 16.92
N TRP A 293 6.07 -1.51 17.65
CA TRP A 293 5.88 -1.12 19.05
C TRP A 293 6.95 -1.69 19.97
N ARG A 294 7.43 -2.92 19.70
CA ARG A 294 8.57 -3.50 20.43
C ARG A 294 9.87 -2.73 20.21
N VAL A 295 10.03 -2.07 19.06
CA VAL A 295 11.16 -1.17 18.80
C VAL A 295 11.03 0.10 19.62
N LEU A 296 9.82 0.66 19.71
CA LEU A 296 9.53 1.85 20.52
C LEU A 296 9.55 1.56 22.02
N HIS A 297 9.27 0.32 22.45
CA HIS A 297 9.19 -0.10 23.86
C HIS A 297 9.92 -1.44 24.10
N PRO A 298 11.25 -1.47 23.98
CA PRO A 298 12.03 -2.72 24.09
C PRO A 298 11.93 -3.37 25.47
N ASP A 299 11.86 -2.55 26.53
CA ASP A 299 11.83 -3.01 27.92
C ASP A 299 10.42 -3.22 28.47
N ASN A 300 9.38 -2.88 27.69
CA ASN A 300 8.00 -2.94 28.13
C ASN A 300 7.13 -3.74 27.14
N PRO A 301 6.94 -5.06 27.38
CA PRO A 301 6.15 -5.91 26.50
C PRO A 301 4.64 -5.60 26.53
N ASN A 302 4.18 -4.71 27.41
CA ASN A 302 2.76 -4.36 27.51
C ASN A 302 2.33 -3.29 26.50
N VAL A 303 3.26 -2.61 25.82
CA VAL A 303 2.92 -1.65 24.76
C VAL A 303 3.01 -2.36 23.41
N GLN A 304 1.85 -2.72 22.87
CA GLN A 304 1.76 -3.53 21.65
C GLN A 304 0.89 -2.89 20.56
N THR A 305 0.20 -1.80 20.89
CA THR A 305 -0.75 -1.09 20.04
C THR A 305 -0.69 0.42 20.31
N LEU A 306 -1.30 1.22 19.44
CA LEU A 306 -1.50 2.65 19.69
C LEU A 306 -2.32 2.89 20.96
N ALA A 307 -3.35 2.07 21.23
CA ALA A 307 -4.13 2.18 22.46
C ALA A 307 -3.26 2.08 23.72
N ASP A 308 -2.33 1.12 23.76
CA ASP A 308 -1.40 0.98 24.89
C ASP A 308 -0.44 2.18 24.97
N ALA A 309 0.04 2.66 23.82
CA ALA A 309 0.98 3.77 23.72
C ALA A 309 0.38 5.14 24.08
N LEU A 310 -0.95 5.29 24.02
CA LEU A 310 -1.68 6.50 24.39
C LEU A 310 -1.80 6.70 25.90
N HIS A 311 -1.32 5.76 26.73
CA HIS A 311 -1.29 5.96 28.17
C HIS A 311 -0.44 7.17 28.56
N ILE A 312 -0.96 8.03 29.47
CA ILE A 312 -0.37 9.32 29.86
C ILE A 312 1.09 9.25 30.29
N ASN A 313 1.50 8.14 30.92
CA ASN A 313 2.89 7.91 31.35
C ASN A 313 3.91 7.94 30.19
N TYR A 314 3.47 7.77 28.94
CA TYR A 314 4.33 7.80 27.77
C TYR A 314 4.34 9.16 27.05
N ASP A 315 3.57 10.16 27.49
CA ASP A 315 3.50 11.46 26.80
C ASP A 315 4.88 12.11 26.65
N LEU A 316 5.62 12.24 27.76
CA LEU A 316 6.99 12.80 27.72
C LEU A 316 7.97 11.90 26.95
N TYR A 317 7.70 10.59 26.85
CA TYR A 317 8.51 9.67 26.08
C TYR A 317 8.40 9.98 24.58
N TYR A 318 7.17 10.16 24.08
CA TYR A 318 6.86 10.37 22.66
C TYR A 318 7.19 11.77 22.16
N GLN A 319 7.13 12.81 23.01
CA GLN A 319 7.57 14.17 22.66
C GLN A 319 9.04 14.30 22.26
N ARG A 320 9.84 13.23 22.47
CA ARG A 320 11.25 13.18 22.11
C ARG A 320 11.48 12.65 20.69
N PHE A 321 10.49 12.08 20.02
CA PHE A 321 10.70 11.60 18.65
C PHE A 321 10.68 12.76 17.68
N ARG A 322 11.55 12.69 16.67
CA ARG A 322 11.54 13.65 15.57
C ARG A 322 10.50 13.22 14.56
N ARG A 323 9.80 14.20 14.00
CA ARG A 323 8.90 13.98 12.86
C ARG A 323 9.70 13.54 11.66
N VAL A 324 9.09 12.70 10.83
CA VAL A 324 9.68 12.35 9.54
C VAL A 324 9.67 13.59 8.65
N THR A 325 10.80 13.86 8.01
CA THR A 325 11.02 14.99 7.13
C THR A 325 11.83 14.51 5.93
N PHE A 326 11.73 15.27 4.84
CA PHE A 326 12.51 15.05 3.63
C PHE A 326 13.43 16.25 3.41
N GLY A 327 14.67 16.01 3.02
CA GLY A 327 15.59 17.07 2.60
C GLY A 327 15.11 17.69 1.28
N GLU A 328 14.78 16.85 0.31
CA GLU A 328 14.30 17.22 -1.01
C GLU A 328 13.22 16.25 -1.51
N CYS A 329 12.40 16.71 -2.47
CA CYS A 329 11.41 15.89 -3.17
C CYS A 329 12.05 15.06 -4.30
N LEU A 330 12.77 13.99 -3.91
CA LEU A 330 13.39 13.06 -4.85
C LEU A 330 12.36 12.12 -5.50
N ASP A 331 12.65 11.66 -6.72
CA ASP A 331 11.92 10.65 -7.48
C ASP A 331 12.42 9.22 -7.24
N PHE A 332 13.29 9.04 -6.24
CA PHE A 332 13.79 7.75 -5.77
C PHE A 332 13.97 7.75 -4.25
N TYR A 333 14.04 6.54 -3.67
CA TYR A 333 14.36 6.37 -2.27
C TYR A 333 15.82 6.70 -1.96
N SER A 334 16.03 7.55 -0.95
CA SER A 334 17.36 7.84 -0.38
C SER A 334 17.26 7.95 1.14
N ALA A 335 17.89 7.02 1.86
CA ALA A 335 17.92 7.06 3.32
C ALA A 335 18.55 8.36 3.86
N ALA A 336 19.56 8.90 3.17
CA ALA A 336 20.21 10.16 3.56
C ALA A 336 19.33 11.39 3.33
N ASN A 337 18.25 11.26 2.56
CA ASN A 337 17.28 12.32 2.32
C ASN A 337 16.16 12.37 3.37
N GLU A 338 16.10 11.40 4.27
CA GLU A 338 15.06 11.31 5.30
C GLU A 338 15.69 11.31 6.68
N ASP A 339 15.40 12.32 7.50
CA ASP A 339 16.05 12.48 8.81
C ASP A 339 15.89 11.25 9.72
N ASP A 340 16.90 10.98 10.54
CA ASP A 340 16.80 9.96 11.59
C ASP A 340 15.68 10.32 12.58
N TYR A 341 14.77 9.37 12.80
CA TYR A 341 13.62 9.53 13.71
C TYR A 341 14.04 9.46 15.19
N LEU A 342 15.20 8.85 15.47
CA LEU A 342 15.78 8.76 16.80
C LEU A 342 16.58 10.02 17.11
N ILE A 343 16.38 10.57 18.31
CA ILE A 343 17.37 11.51 18.87
C ILE A 343 18.66 10.74 19.11
N THR A 344 19.78 11.29 18.63
CA THR A 344 21.13 10.83 18.95
C THR A 344 21.34 10.68 20.46
N THR A 345 21.57 9.43 20.88
CA THR A 345 22.17 8.95 22.15
C THR A 345 21.51 9.29 23.50
N SER A 346 20.92 8.22 24.08
CA SER A 346 20.88 7.87 25.52
C SER A 346 20.36 8.88 26.54
N VAL A 347 19.14 8.63 27.02
CA VAL A 347 18.87 8.68 28.46
C VAL A 347 18.36 7.30 28.86
N SER A 348 19.28 6.44 29.30
CA SER A 348 18.90 5.27 30.09
C SER A 348 18.28 5.78 31.39
N ASN A 349 17.23 5.12 31.87
CA ASN A 349 16.54 5.44 33.12
C ASN A 349 17.37 5.19 34.40
N GLU A 350 18.71 5.24 34.32
CA GLU A 350 19.61 5.01 35.47
C GLU A 350 20.42 6.23 35.90
N ALA A 351 20.30 7.38 35.22
CA ALA A 351 20.99 8.60 35.62
C ALA A 351 20.14 9.48 36.57
N VAL A 352 19.94 9.04 37.81
CA VAL A 352 19.69 10.01 38.91
C VAL A 352 21.03 10.68 39.23
N GLY A 353 21.41 11.67 38.42
CA GLY A 353 22.53 12.55 38.73
C GLY A 353 22.19 13.42 39.92
N THR A 354 23.03 13.42 40.96
CA THR A 354 22.90 14.34 42.09
C THR A 354 23.10 15.78 41.61
N PHE A 355 22.07 16.61 41.77
CA PHE A 355 22.14 18.05 41.54
C PHE A 355 22.98 18.70 42.63
N GLN A 356 24.09 19.35 42.27
CA GLN A 356 24.73 20.34 43.14
C GLN A 356 24.49 21.74 42.60
N THR A 357 23.78 22.54 43.40
CA THR A 357 23.61 23.98 43.17
C THR A 357 24.85 24.69 43.71
N ILE A 358 25.65 25.30 42.84
CA ILE A 358 26.75 26.18 43.26
C ILE A 358 26.28 27.61 43.08
N ASP A 359 26.13 28.33 44.18
CA ASP A 359 25.80 29.76 44.16
C ASP A 359 27.09 30.58 44.05
N LYS A 360 27.29 31.21 42.88
CA LYS A 360 28.32 32.23 42.69
C LYS A 360 27.64 33.52 42.26
N GLY A 361 27.28 34.34 43.25
CA GLY A 361 26.95 35.75 43.02
C GLY A 361 25.65 35.98 42.25
N GLY A 362 24.58 35.25 42.57
CA GLY A 362 23.23 35.64 42.18
C GLY A 362 22.75 35.12 40.81
N GLN A 363 23.47 34.19 40.18
CA GLN A 363 22.96 33.41 39.05
C GLN A 363 23.11 31.91 39.35
N GLN A 364 21.99 31.19 39.40
CA GLN A 364 22.00 29.73 39.54
C GLN A 364 22.46 29.10 38.22
N GLN A 365 23.57 28.37 38.25
CA GLN A 365 24.03 27.51 37.17
C GLN A 365 23.99 26.06 37.63
N VAL A 366 23.31 25.21 36.84
CA VAL A 366 23.30 23.75 37.03
C VAL A 366 24.43 23.17 36.18
N VAL A 367 25.43 22.57 36.82
CA VAL A 367 26.55 21.93 36.15
C VAL A 367 26.36 20.41 36.22
N LEU A 368 26.27 19.77 35.06
CA LEU A 368 26.25 18.31 34.92
C LEU A 368 27.68 17.80 34.71
N THR A 369 28.15 16.92 35.58
CA THR A 369 29.40 16.17 35.39
C THR A 369 29.11 14.68 35.37
N ALA A 370 29.44 14.01 34.27
CA ALA A 370 29.33 12.55 34.13
C ALA A 370 30.72 11.90 34.09
N PRO A 371 30.99 10.83 34.87
CA PRO A 371 32.19 10.02 34.74
C PRO A 371 31.91 8.73 33.94
N GLY A 372 32.80 8.38 33.01
CA GLY A 372 33.05 6.98 32.63
C GLY A 372 32.69 6.53 31.22
N THR A 373 33.76 6.21 30.47
CA THR A 373 34.00 5.22 29.41
C THR A 373 32.85 4.79 28.46
N ILE A 374 33.03 5.19 27.19
CA ILE A 374 32.19 4.87 26.03
C ILE A 374 32.62 3.51 25.46
N HIS A 375 31.68 2.57 25.32
CA HIS A 375 31.82 1.49 24.35
C HIS A 375 31.34 1.99 22.99
N GLN A 376 32.29 2.13 22.07
CA GLN A 376 32.07 2.47 20.67
C GLN A 376 31.27 1.33 20.01
N CYS A 377 30.05 1.61 19.53
CA CYS A 377 29.42 0.74 18.54
C CYS A 377 30.24 0.84 17.25
N ASP A 378 30.64 -0.32 16.75
CA ASP A 378 31.56 -0.51 15.63
C ASP A 378 31.03 0.20 14.37
N GLN A 379 31.61 1.38 14.07
CA GLN A 379 31.48 2.08 12.81
C GLN A 379 32.42 1.38 11.82
N GLY A 380 31.99 0.24 11.30
CA GLY A 380 32.92 -0.70 10.69
C GLY A 380 32.36 -1.64 9.64
N THR A 381 31.37 -1.23 8.84
CA THR A 381 31.11 -1.90 7.55
C THR A 381 30.76 -0.88 6.47
N SER A 382 31.69 -0.75 5.53
CA SER A 382 31.52 -0.11 4.22
C SER A 382 30.16 -0.44 3.60
N HIS A 383 29.37 0.59 3.33
CA HIS A 383 28.14 0.52 2.56
C HIS A 383 28.45 0.20 1.09
N SER A 384 28.53 -1.07 0.71
CA SER A 384 28.60 -1.47 -0.70
C SER A 384 28.08 -2.86 -1.05
N ASP A 385 27.38 -3.57 -0.16
CA ASP A 385 26.83 -4.89 -0.48
C ASP A 385 25.32 -4.79 -0.71
N TYR A 386 24.93 -4.16 -1.83
CA TYR A 386 23.69 -4.55 -2.47
C TYR A 386 23.82 -6.04 -2.80
N ALA A 387 23.05 -6.89 -2.16
CA ALA A 387 22.87 -8.25 -2.63
C ALA A 387 22.16 -8.18 -3.99
N SER A 388 22.91 -7.96 -5.06
CA SER A 388 22.43 -8.16 -6.41
C SER A 388 22.12 -9.64 -6.52
N MET A 389 20.84 -10.00 -6.73
CA MET A 389 20.54 -11.34 -7.23
C MET A 389 21.38 -11.54 -8.49
N PRO A 390 22.18 -12.61 -8.59
CA PRO A 390 22.95 -12.88 -9.79
C PRO A 390 22.00 -12.86 -10.98
N SER A 391 22.34 -12.13 -12.03
CA SER A 391 21.51 -11.95 -13.24
C SER A 391 21.03 -13.28 -13.83
N GLU A 392 21.77 -14.36 -13.56
CA GLU A 392 21.48 -15.72 -14.00
C GLU A 392 20.33 -16.40 -13.22
N GLU A 393 20.13 -16.10 -11.94
CA GLU A 393 18.97 -16.60 -11.17
C GLU A 393 17.68 -15.86 -11.54
N VAL A 394 17.77 -14.54 -11.77
CA VAL A 394 16.66 -13.76 -12.32
C VAL A 394 16.31 -14.24 -13.73
N ARG A 395 17.31 -14.52 -14.58
CA ARG A 395 17.07 -15.11 -15.92
C ARG A 395 16.36 -16.46 -15.85
N ARG A 396 16.76 -17.34 -14.94
CA ARG A 396 16.10 -18.64 -14.74
C ARG A 396 14.64 -18.52 -14.32
N LEU A 397 14.29 -17.48 -13.56
CA LEU A 397 12.91 -17.15 -13.23
C LEU A 397 12.09 -16.75 -14.47
N PHE A 398 12.67 -15.99 -15.39
CA PHE A 398 12.04 -15.67 -16.69
C PHE A 398 12.01 -16.84 -17.67
N GLU A 399 12.94 -17.81 -17.57
CA GLU A 399 12.94 -19.05 -18.36
C GLU A 399 11.83 -20.04 -17.93
N LEU A 400 11.23 -19.85 -16.75
CA LEU A 400 10.04 -20.59 -16.29
C LEU A 400 8.73 -20.03 -16.85
N ILE A 401 8.75 -18.82 -17.43
CA ILE A 401 7.62 -18.25 -18.14
C ILE A 401 7.59 -18.89 -19.54
N PRO A 402 6.50 -19.57 -19.94
CA PRO A 402 6.40 -20.13 -21.28
C PRO A 402 6.65 -19.03 -22.31
N GLN A 403 7.61 -19.23 -23.22
CA GLN A 403 7.74 -18.33 -24.36
C GLN A 403 6.47 -18.46 -25.20
N SER A 404 5.68 -17.38 -25.24
CA SER A 404 4.53 -17.28 -26.12
C SER A 404 4.96 -17.59 -27.55
N SER A 405 4.25 -18.50 -28.21
CA SER A 405 4.45 -18.80 -29.64
C SER A 405 4.00 -17.64 -30.55
N GLU A 406 3.40 -16.59 -29.99
CA GLU A 406 2.98 -15.39 -30.69
C GLU A 406 3.61 -14.14 -30.05
N LEU A 407 4.03 -13.18 -30.89
CA LEU A 407 4.51 -11.87 -30.49
C LEU A 407 3.34 -11.07 -29.88
N ILE A 408 3.12 -11.21 -28.58
CA ILE A 408 2.14 -10.41 -27.84
C ILE A 408 2.65 -8.96 -27.78
N GLY A 409 1.84 -8.01 -28.28
CA GLY A 409 2.02 -6.57 -27.99
C GLY A 409 2.51 -5.65 -29.12
N HIS A 410 2.85 -6.15 -30.32
CA HIS A 410 3.35 -5.30 -31.42
C HIS A 410 2.29 -4.91 -32.47
N TYR A 411 1.10 -5.51 -32.42
CA TYR A 411 0.01 -5.22 -33.35
C TYR A 411 -1.23 -4.84 -32.57
N VAL A 412 -1.68 -3.60 -32.76
CA VAL A 412 -2.96 -3.09 -32.27
C VAL A 412 -3.92 -3.14 -33.46
N PRO A 413 -4.86 -4.11 -33.51
CA PRO A 413 -5.84 -4.15 -34.58
C PRO A 413 -6.77 -2.94 -34.50
N SER A 414 -7.16 -2.38 -35.64
CA SER A 414 -8.22 -1.37 -35.70
C SER A 414 -9.54 -1.93 -35.16
N ILE A 415 -10.50 -1.06 -34.81
CA ILE A 415 -11.82 -1.51 -34.37
C ILE A 415 -12.50 -2.39 -35.45
N GLU A 416 -12.25 -2.10 -36.72
CA GLU A 416 -12.76 -2.87 -37.86
C GLU A 416 -12.04 -4.22 -37.99
N GLU A 417 -10.73 -4.28 -37.73
CA GLU A 417 -9.96 -5.53 -37.70
C GLU A 417 -10.32 -6.41 -36.49
N LEU A 418 -10.57 -5.81 -35.32
CA LEU A 418 -11.10 -6.52 -34.15
C LEU A 418 -12.46 -7.12 -34.45
N ASN A 419 -13.36 -6.36 -35.09
CA ASN A 419 -14.67 -6.84 -35.50
C ASN A 419 -14.59 -7.91 -36.59
N ALA A 420 -13.64 -7.81 -37.52
CA ALA A 420 -13.41 -8.81 -38.56
C ALA A 420 -12.74 -10.09 -38.05
N ARG A 421 -11.94 -9.99 -36.97
CA ARG A 421 -11.27 -11.11 -36.29
C ARG A 421 -12.09 -11.71 -35.15
N ALA A 422 -13.18 -11.05 -34.76
CA ALA A 422 -14.12 -11.58 -33.79
C ALA A 422 -14.84 -12.78 -34.41
N ASN A 423 -14.26 -13.96 -34.25
CA ASN A 423 -15.05 -15.18 -34.33
C ASN A 423 -16.20 -15.05 -33.32
N PRO A 424 -17.45 -15.36 -33.71
CA PRO A 424 -18.53 -15.43 -32.75
C PRO A 424 -18.07 -16.35 -31.63
N VAL A 425 -17.99 -15.80 -30.42
CA VAL A 425 -17.63 -16.59 -29.25
C VAL A 425 -18.68 -17.70 -29.13
N PRO A 426 -18.28 -18.97 -29.00
CA PRO A 426 -19.21 -20.06 -28.77
C PRO A 426 -20.20 -19.66 -27.69
N GLU A 427 -21.50 -19.83 -27.95
CA GLU A 427 -22.58 -19.37 -27.06
C GLU A 427 -22.42 -19.95 -25.64
N GLU A 428 -21.77 -21.11 -25.53
CA GLU A 428 -21.37 -21.78 -24.29
C GLU A 428 -20.44 -20.93 -23.41
N LEU A 429 -19.56 -20.12 -23.99
CA LEU A 429 -18.63 -19.25 -23.25
C LEU A 429 -19.26 -17.90 -22.87
N THR A 430 -20.29 -17.43 -23.60
CA THR A 430 -21.03 -16.20 -23.25
C THR A 430 -22.12 -16.44 -22.19
N GLN A 431 -22.49 -17.70 -21.96
CA GLN A 431 -23.45 -18.11 -20.92
C GLN A 431 -22.79 -18.57 -19.62
N LYS A 432 -21.47 -18.87 -19.63
CA LYS A 432 -20.72 -19.24 -18.43
C LYS A 432 -20.45 -18.00 -17.57
N ARG A 433 -21.35 -17.72 -16.62
CA ARG A 433 -20.99 -16.91 -15.45
C ARG A 433 -20.16 -17.77 -14.50
N VAL A 434 -19.07 -17.26 -13.97
CA VAL A 434 -18.33 -17.96 -12.93
C VAL A 434 -19.21 -18.09 -11.70
N ASP A 435 -19.49 -19.32 -11.31
CA ASP A 435 -20.10 -19.61 -10.03
C ASP A 435 -19.01 -19.53 -8.95
N TRP A 436 -18.70 -18.30 -8.54
CA TRP A 436 -17.71 -18.02 -7.49
C TRP A 436 -18.02 -18.81 -6.21
N TYR A 437 -19.30 -18.99 -5.90
CA TYR A 437 -19.77 -19.79 -4.78
C TYR A 437 -19.41 -21.27 -4.93
N LYS A 438 -19.62 -21.87 -6.12
CA LYS A 438 -19.16 -23.24 -6.44
C LYS A 438 -17.67 -23.40 -6.15
N TYR A 439 -16.86 -22.39 -6.48
CA TYR A 439 -15.41 -22.44 -6.30
C TYR A 439 -14.91 -21.95 -4.93
N GLY A 440 -15.83 -21.72 -3.99
CA GLY A 440 -15.50 -21.42 -2.60
C GLY A 440 -15.08 -19.97 -2.35
N PHE A 441 -15.45 -19.05 -3.24
CA PHE A 441 -15.39 -17.61 -3.00
C PHE A 441 -16.75 -17.13 -2.54
N TYR A 442 -16.77 -16.50 -1.38
CA TYR A 442 -17.97 -15.99 -0.74
C TYR A 442 -17.78 -14.51 -0.51
N ASN A 443 -18.82 -13.71 -0.74
CA ASN A 443 -18.79 -12.32 -0.32
C ASN A 443 -19.03 -12.19 1.20
N ALA A 444 -18.98 -10.96 1.72
CA ALA A 444 -19.21 -10.67 3.13
C ALA A 444 -20.60 -11.11 3.67
N TYR A 445 -21.52 -11.45 2.78
CA TYR A 445 -22.88 -11.89 3.09
C TYR A 445 -23.06 -13.42 2.96
N GLY A 446 -21.98 -14.17 2.70
CA GLY A 446 -22.00 -15.63 2.63
C GLY A 446 -22.65 -16.21 1.36
N ASN A 447 -22.93 -15.35 0.38
CA ASN A 447 -23.41 -15.75 -0.95
C ASN A 447 -22.28 -15.82 -1.98
#